data_AF-A0A396HA40-F1
#
_entry.id   AF-A0A396HA40-F1
#
_cell.length_a   1.000
_cell.length_b   1.000
_cell.length_c   1.000
_cell.angle_alpha   90.00
_cell.angle_beta   90.00
_cell.angle_gamma   90.00
#
_symmetry.space_group_name_H-M   'P 1'
#
loop_
_entity.id
_entity.type
_entity.pdbx_description
1 polymer ?
#
loop_
_entity_poly.entity_id
_entity_poly.type
_entity_poly.pdbx_seq_one_letter_code
_entity_poly.pdbx_strand_id
1 'polypeptide(L)'
;MTPDQLLEFAWVLTNCKKSFLWIIRPDLVIGGSFILSSEFENEISDRGLIASWCPQEQVLNHPSIGGFLTHCGWNSTIESICVGVPMLCWPFFADQPTNYRYISHIWETGMEIDTNVKREKVTNMINELMSGDKGMKMRQKAMELKKKAEENTSSGGCSYMNLDKVIKEVMLKQC
;
A
#
# COMPACT_ATOMS: atom_id res chain seq x y z
N MET A 1 2.20 12.26 -10.24
CA MET A 1 2.31 11.28 -11.34
C MET A 1 2.25 12.01 -12.66
N THR A 2 3.29 11.89 -13.48
CA THR A 2 3.30 12.43 -14.84
C THR A 2 2.62 11.47 -15.82
N PRO A 3 2.27 11.90 -17.05
CA PRO A 3 1.73 11.01 -18.08
C PRO A 3 2.68 9.83 -18.40
N ASP A 4 3.99 10.08 -18.47
CA ASP A 4 4.98 9.03 -18.70
C ASP A 4 5.01 7.99 -17.56
N GLN A 5 4.95 8.45 -16.30
CA GLN A 5 4.87 7.55 -15.15
C GLN A 5 3.57 6.73 -15.17
N LEU A 6 2.45 7.35 -15.55
CA LEU A 6 1.17 6.66 -15.69
C LEU A 6 1.25 5.56 -16.76
N LEU A 7 1.85 5.87 -17.91
CA LEU A 7 2.07 4.91 -18.99
C LEU A 7 2.97 3.75 -18.52
N GLU A 8 4.06 4.03 -17.82
CA GLU A 8 4.91 2.98 -17.24
C GLU A 8 4.12 2.10 -16.28
N PHE A 9 3.30 2.65 -15.38
CA PHE A 9 2.46 1.85 -14.48
C PHE A 9 1.41 1.01 -15.20
N ALA A 10 0.78 1.54 -16.24
CA ALA A 10 -0.14 0.77 -17.08
C ALA A 10 0.59 -0.46 -17.67
N TRP A 11 1.76 -0.26 -18.28
CA TRP A 11 2.56 -1.37 -18.81
C TRP A 11 3.07 -2.34 -17.75
N VAL A 12 3.47 -1.85 -16.58
CA VAL A 12 3.83 -2.70 -15.42
C VAL A 12 2.68 -3.64 -15.06
N LEU A 13 1.48 -3.08 -14.92
CA LEU A 13 0.29 -3.83 -14.57
C LEU A 13 -0.12 -4.80 -15.68
N THR A 14 0.09 -4.49 -16.96
CA THR A 14 -0.13 -5.45 -18.05
C THR A 14 0.92 -6.58 -18.05
N ASN A 15 2.19 -6.25 -17.76
CA ASN A 15 3.32 -7.16 -17.92
C ASN A 15 3.54 -8.09 -16.72
N CYS A 16 3.11 -7.72 -15.50
CA CYS A 16 3.33 -8.56 -14.33
C CYS A 16 2.51 -9.85 -14.32
N LYS A 17 1.46 -9.94 -15.15
CA LYS A 17 0.55 -11.10 -15.25
C LYS A 17 -0.09 -11.52 -13.90
N LYS A 18 -0.08 -10.64 -12.88
CA LYS A 18 -0.80 -10.80 -11.60
C LYS A 18 -2.16 -10.12 -11.64
N SER A 19 -3.14 -10.61 -10.86
CA SER A 19 -4.40 -9.89 -10.67
C SER A 19 -4.17 -8.60 -9.88
N PHE A 20 -4.89 -7.53 -10.21
CA PHE A 20 -4.75 -6.24 -9.53
C PHE A 20 -6.06 -5.46 -9.48
N LEU A 21 -6.20 -4.63 -8.44
CA LEU A 21 -7.18 -3.56 -8.35
C LEU A 21 -6.40 -2.24 -8.34
N TRP A 22 -6.62 -1.40 -9.35
CA TRP A 22 -5.97 -0.10 -9.46
C TRP A 22 -6.95 1.03 -9.22
N ILE A 23 -6.76 1.73 -8.11
CA ILE A 23 -7.57 2.91 -7.78
C ILE A 23 -6.90 4.14 -8.37
N ILE A 24 -7.53 4.73 -9.39
CA ILE A 24 -7.01 5.88 -10.11
C ILE A 24 -8.15 6.73 -10.67
N ARG A 25 -7.91 8.04 -10.74
CA ARG A 25 -8.74 9.02 -11.44
C ARG A 25 -7.97 9.51 -12.67
N PRO A 26 -8.13 8.87 -13.84
CA PRO A 26 -7.34 9.16 -15.04
C PRO A 26 -7.57 10.58 -15.55
N ASP A 27 -8.76 11.13 -15.29
CA ASP A 27 -9.21 12.48 -15.60
C ASP A 27 -8.38 13.58 -14.90
N LEU A 28 -7.73 13.26 -13.77
CA LEU A 28 -6.85 14.18 -13.05
C LEU A 28 -5.41 14.21 -13.61
N VAL A 29 -5.08 13.32 -14.53
CA VAL A 29 -3.77 13.28 -15.21
C VAL A 29 -3.95 13.83 -16.63
N ILE A 30 -3.15 14.82 -17.01
CA ILE A 30 -3.20 15.39 -18.36
C ILE A 30 -2.94 14.27 -19.39
N GLY A 31 -3.93 13.97 -20.23
CA GLY A 31 -3.86 12.87 -21.21
C GLY A 31 -4.02 11.47 -20.61
N GLY A 32 -4.37 11.33 -19.34
CA GLY A 32 -4.48 10.04 -18.65
C GLY A 32 -5.51 9.10 -19.26
N SER A 33 -6.68 9.62 -19.68
CA SER A 33 -7.71 8.81 -20.35
C SER A 33 -7.28 8.27 -21.71
N PHE A 34 -6.30 8.90 -22.38
CA PHE A 34 -5.73 8.36 -23.62
C PHE A 34 -4.74 7.23 -23.33
N ILE A 35 -4.03 7.30 -22.20
CA ILE A 35 -3.09 6.26 -21.76
C ILE A 35 -3.83 4.99 -21.33
N LEU A 36 -4.97 5.13 -20.64
CA LEU A 36 -5.85 4.01 -20.31
C LEU A 36 -6.84 3.78 -21.46
N SER A 37 -6.30 3.45 -22.63
CA SER A 37 -7.10 3.21 -23.85
C SER A 37 -7.92 1.92 -23.77
N SER A 38 -8.81 1.72 -24.74
CA SER A 38 -9.54 0.46 -24.90
C SER A 38 -8.60 -0.73 -25.16
N GLU A 39 -7.43 -0.52 -25.78
CA GLU A 39 -6.42 -1.58 -25.87
C GLU A 39 -5.91 -2.00 -24.50
N PHE A 40 -5.62 -1.04 -23.61
CA PHE A 40 -5.20 -1.34 -22.24
C PHE A 40 -6.28 -2.10 -21.47
N GLU A 41 -7.54 -1.66 -21.54
CA GLU A 41 -8.67 -2.34 -20.88
C GLU A 41 -8.85 -3.78 -21.37
N ASN A 42 -8.72 -4.01 -22.68
CA ASN A 42 -8.79 -5.36 -23.26
C ASN A 42 -7.65 -6.26 -22.76
N GLU A 43 -6.42 -5.73 -22.70
CA GLU A 43 -5.21 -6.46 -22.25
C GLU A 43 -5.25 -6.88 -20.77
N ILE A 44 -6.05 -6.19 -19.94
CA ILE A 44 -6.18 -6.50 -18.51
C ILE A 44 -7.49 -7.20 -18.17
N SER A 45 -8.39 -7.43 -19.15
CA SER A 45 -9.79 -7.82 -18.94
C SER A 45 -9.99 -9.08 -18.09
N ASP A 46 -9.03 -10.00 -18.06
CA ASP A 46 -9.08 -11.26 -17.31
C ASP A 46 -8.54 -11.17 -15.88
N ARG A 47 -7.94 -10.02 -15.49
CA ARG A 47 -7.07 -9.94 -14.29
C ARG A 47 -7.02 -8.59 -13.60
N GLY A 48 -7.37 -7.50 -14.28
CA GLY A 48 -7.29 -6.15 -13.79
C GLY A 48 -8.68 -5.54 -13.59
N LEU A 49 -8.83 -4.77 -12.51
CA LEU A 49 -9.98 -3.91 -12.30
C LEU A 49 -9.49 -2.48 -12.02
N ILE A 50 -10.08 -1.50 -12.70
CA ILE A 50 -9.80 -0.08 -12.50
C ILE A 50 -11.03 0.56 -11.86
N ALA A 51 -10.83 1.36 -10.82
CA ALA A 51 -11.90 2.12 -10.19
C ALA A 51 -11.41 3.49 -9.71
N SER A 52 -12.31 4.46 -9.58
CA SER A 52 -11.97 5.82 -9.10
C SER A 52 -11.92 5.94 -7.57
N TRP A 53 -12.50 4.95 -6.87
CA TRP A 53 -12.54 4.84 -5.43
C TRP A 53 -12.86 3.39 -5.01
N CYS A 54 -12.40 3.00 -3.83
CA CYS A 54 -12.81 1.75 -3.18
C CYS A 54 -12.84 1.93 -1.65
N PRO A 55 -13.55 1.05 -0.91
CA PRO A 55 -13.42 0.98 0.54
C PRO A 55 -12.06 0.36 0.91
N GLN A 56 -10.99 1.17 0.91
CA GLN A 56 -9.60 0.72 1.02
C GLN A 56 -9.35 -0.22 2.22
N GLU A 57 -9.90 0.09 3.39
CA GLU A 57 -9.80 -0.77 4.58
C GLU A 57 -10.34 -2.18 4.31
N GLN A 58 -11.53 -2.29 3.69
CA GLN A 58 -12.14 -3.58 3.36
C GLN A 58 -11.35 -4.31 2.28
N VAL A 59 -10.85 -3.58 1.27
CA VAL A 59 -10.00 -4.14 0.23
C VAL A 59 -8.73 -4.72 0.86
N LEU A 60 -7.99 -3.93 1.64
CA LEU A 60 -6.74 -4.36 2.29
C LEU A 60 -6.94 -5.55 3.23
N ASN A 61 -8.08 -5.62 3.92
CA ASN A 61 -8.40 -6.75 4.79
C ASN A 61 -8.89 -8.01 4.04
N HIS A 62 -9.09 -7.93 2.71
CA HIS A 62 -9.55 -9.05 1.92
C HIS A 62 -8.43 -10.09 1.71
N PRO A 63 -8.69 -11.41 1.91
CA PRO A 63 -7.66 -12.44 1.85
C PRO A 63 -6.96 -12.58 0.48
N SER A 64 -7.60 -12.12 -0.60
CA SER A 64 -6.99 -12.10 -1.94
C SER A 64 -5.87 -11.05 -2.10
N ILE A 65 -5.70 -10.11 -1.17
CA ILE A 65 -4.67 -9.08 -1.28
C ILE A 65 -3.29 -9.64 -0.95
N GLY A 66 -2.45 -9.70 -1.99
CA GLY A 66 -1.06 -10.11 -1.88
C GLY A 66 -0.09 -8.96 -1.57
N GLY A 67 -0.42 -7.71 -1.90
CA GLY A 67 0.49 -6.59 -1.68
C GLY A 67 -0.18 -5.27 -1.96
N PHE A 68 0.40 -4.19 -1.42
CA PHE A 68 -0.16 -2.85 -1.53
C PHE A 68 0.86 -1.86 -2.10
N LEU A 69 0.62 -1.41 -3.33
CA LEU A 69 1.39 -0.30 -3.91
C LEU A 69 0.86 1.02 -3.36
N THR A 70 1.69 1.75 -2.62
CA THR A 70 1.27 2.93 -1.89
C THR A 70 2.35 4.02 -1.90
N HIS A 71 1.90 5.26 -1.79
CA HIS A 71 2.78 6.41 -1.59
C HIS A 71 3.34 6.50 -0.16
N CYS A 72 2.96 5.59 0.74
CA CYS A 72 3.47 5.53 2.12
C CYS A 72 3.01 6.70 3.00
N GLY A 73 1.85 7.30 2.75
CA GLY A 73 1.22 8.19 3.72
C GLY A 73 0.93 7.43 5.02
N TRP A 74 0.93 8.11 6.16
CA TRP A 74 0.83 7.45 7.46
C TRP A 74 -0.43 6.58 7.61
N ASN A 75 -1.60 7.07 7.17
CA ASN A 75 -2.86 6.31 7.23
C ASN A 75 -2.79 5.01 6.42
N SER A 76 -2.34 5.07 5.17
CA SER A 76 -2.14 3.88 4.34
C SER A 76 -1.13 2.90 4.94
N THR A 77 -0.10 3.43 5.59
CA THR A 77 0.94 2.63 6.24
C THR A 77 0.37 1.85 7.43
N ILE A 78 -0.36 2.53 8.34
CA ILE A 78 -0.96 1.88 9.50
C ILE A 78 -2.06 0.90 9.10
N GLU A 79 -2.87 1.20 8.08
CA GLU A 79 -3.88 0.27 7.57
C GLU A 79 -3.23 -1.02 7.06
N SER A 80 -2.16 -0.90 6.24
CA SER A 80 -1.42 -2.05 5.72
C SER A 80 -0.79 -2.90 6.83
N ILE A 81 -0.23 -2.26 7.86
CA ILE A 81 0.34 -2.94 9.04
C ILE A 81 -0.76 -3.68 9.80
N CYS A 82 -1.89 -3.02 10.08
CA CYS A 82 -3.01 -3.61 10.82
C CYS A 82 -3.65 -4.80 10.11
N VAL A 83 -3.57 -4.88 8.78
CA VAL A 83 -4.07 -6.05 8.03
C VAL A 83 -2.97 -7.07 7.69
N GLY A 84 -1.69 -6.74 7.91
CA GLY A 84 -0.55 -7.63 7.67
C GLY A 84 -0.17 -7.75 6.18
N VAL A 85 -0.42 -6.71 5.39
CA VAL A 85 -0.14 -6.68 3.96
C VAL A 85 1.22 -6.00 3.70
N PRO A 86 2.14 -6.63 2.94
CA PRO A 86 3.41 -6.02 2.60
C PRO A 86 3.25 -4.94 1.50
N MET A 87 4.16 -3.97 1.49
CA MET A 87 4.01 -2.74 0.69
C MET A 87 5.03 -2.63 -0.44
N LEU A 88 4.59 -2.03 -1.55
CA LEU A 88 5.46 -1.50 -2.60
C LEU A 88 5.39 0.03 -2.56
N CYS A 89 6.48 0.65 -2.13
CA CYS A 89 6.53 2.03 -1.71
C CYS A 89 6.92 2.94 -2.87
N TRP A 90 6.10 3.96 -3.17
CA TRP A 90 6.43 5.00 -4.14
C TRP A 90 6.20 6.40 -3.54
N PRO A 91 7.09 6.85 -2.62
CA PRO A 91 6.90 8.09 -1.87
C PRO A 91 7.09 9.34 -2.75
N PHE A 92 6.37 10.42 -2.43
CA PHE A 92 6.42 11.70 -3.14
C PHE A 92 6.81 12.89 -2.25
N PHE A 93 6.10 13.13 -1.15
CA PHE A 93 6.25 14.35 -0.34
C PHE A 93 5.86 14.17 1.13
N ALA A 94 6.03 15.22 1.94
CA ALA A 94 5.71 15.24 3.36
C ALA A 94 6.43 14.13 4.15
N ASP A 95 5.68 13.34 4.91
CA ASP A 95 6.16 12.25 5.75
C ASP A 95 6.47 10.96 4.97
N GLN A 96 6.09 10.88 3.70
CA GLN A 96 6.16 9.65 2.89
C GLN A 96 7.57 9.07 2.77
N PRO A 97 8.65 9.85 2.51
CA PRO A 97 10.00 9.30 2.48
C PRO A 97 10.45 8.77 3.85
N THR A 98 10.04 9.43 4.94
CA THR A 98 10.32 8.99 6.31
C THR A 98 9.60 7.68 6.62
N ASN A 99 8.30 7.59 6.30
CA ASN A 99 7.51 6.37 6.50
C ASN A 99 8.08 5.22 5.68
N TYR A 100 8.43 5.45 4.42
CA TYR A 100 9.13 4.47 3.59
C TYR A 100 10.41 3.95 4.26
N ARG A 101 11.24 4.83 4.84
CA ARG A 101 12.48 4.42 5.52
C ARG A 101 12.20 3.43 6.64
N TYR A 102 11.12 3.63 7.40
CA TYR A 102 10.66 2.66 8.41
C TYR A 102 10.18 1.36 7.78
N ILE A 103 9.29 1.43 6.78
CA ILE A 103 8.73 0.27 6.09
C ILE A 103 9.82 -0.65 5.53
N SER A 104 10.84 -0.07 4.90
CA SER A 104 11.85 -0.82 4.16
C SER A 104 13.04 -1.27 5.01
N HIS A 105 13.54 -0.44 5.92
CA HIS A 105 14.81 -0.70 6.61
C HIS A 105 14.67 -1.04 8.08
N ILE A 106 13.55 -0.69 8.72
CA ILE A 106 13.32 -0.95 10.15
C ILE A 106 12.36 -2.11 10.33
N TRP A 107 11.22 -2.05 9.64
CA TRP A 107 10.19 -3.08 9.69
C TRP A 107 10.41 -4.15 8.63
N GLU A 108 11.10 -3.81 7.54
CA GLU A 108 11.36 -4.70 6.41
C GLU A 108 10.07 -5.37 5.89
N THR A 109 9.01 -4.57 5.76
CA THR A 109 7.67 -4.97 5.28
C THR A 109 7.37 -4.45 3.87
N GLY A 110 8.32 -3.78 3.22
CA GLY A 110 8.14 -3.29 1.86
C GLY A 110 9.42 -2.94 1.12
N MET A 111 9.28 -2.61 -0.16
CA MET A 111 10.38 -2.25 -1.08
C MET A 111 10.08 -0.93 -1.83
N GLU A 112 11.12 -0.19 -2.23
CA GLU A 112 10.98 1.10 -2.91
C GLU A 112 10.94 0.99 -4.44
N ILE A 113 9.96 1.65 -5.05
CA ILE A 113 9.97 2.00 -6.47
C ILE A 113 10.78 3.29 -6.64
N ASP A 114 11.76 3.29 -7.55
CA ASP A 114 12.50 4.49 -7.90
C ASP A 114 11.56 5.60 -8.40
N THR A 115 11.91 6.87 -8.13
CA THR A 115 11.18 8.03 -8.68
C THR A 115 11.10 7.99 -10.20
N ASN A 116 12.17 7.51 -10.86
CA ASN A 116 12.18 7.23 -12.29
C ASN A 116 11.68 5.80 -12.54
N VAL A 117 10.37 5.66 -12.68
CA VAL A 117 9.68 4.39 -12.86
C VAL A 117 10.16 3.72 -14.14
N LYS A 118 10.74 2.54 -14.03
CA LYS A 118 11.13 1.69 -15.17
C LYS A 118 10.28 0.42 -15.14
N ARG A 119 9.47 0.18 -16.19
CA ARG A 119 8.50 -0.92 -16.21
C ARG A 119 9.07 -2.29 -15.86
N GLU A 120 10.23 -2.65 -16.38
CA GLU A 120 10.83 -3.97 -16.13
C GLU A 120 11.20 -4.14 -14.65
N LYS A 121 11.82 -3.12 -14.05
CA LYS A 121 12.21 -3.13 -12.64
C LYS A 121 10.98 -3.27 -11.76
N VAL A 122 9.94 -2.46 -11.98
CA VAL A 122 8.72 -2.50 -11.14
C VAL A 122 7.93 -3.80 -11.37
N THR A 123 7.89 -4.32 -12.60
CA THR A 123 7.28 -5.63 -12.89
C THR A 123 7.95 -6.75 -12.07
N ASN A 124 9.28 -6.77 -12.03
CA ASN A 124 10.03 -7.73 -11.24
C ASN A 124 9.78 -7.55 -9.74
N MET A 125 9.66 -6.31 -9.26
CA MET A 125 9.33 -6.04 -7.86
C MET A 125 7.93 -6.51 -7.47
N ILE A 126 6.92 -6.35 -8.35
CA ILE A 126 5.59 -6.90 -8.11
C ILE A 126 5.64 -8.43 -8.03
N ASN A 127 6.38 -9.07 -8.94
CA ASN A 127 6.55 -10.52 -8.91
C ASN A 127 7.26 -11.00 -7.63
N GLU A 128 8.31 -10.30 -7.20
CA GLU A 128 9.02 -10.59 -5.96
C GLU A 128 8.12 -10.42 -4.73
N LEU A 129 7.33 -9.34 -4.67
CA LEU A 129 6.40 -9.09 -3.56
C LEU A 129 5.31 -10.16 -3.47
N MET A 130 4.76 -10.56 -4.63
CA MET A 130 3.60 -11.46 -4.71
C MET A 130 3.97 -12.94 -4.60
N SER A 131 5.17 -13.34 -5.05
CA SER A 131 5.53 -14.76 -5.21
C SER A 131 7.01 -15.08 -4.91
N GLY A 132 7.84 -14.07 -4.62
CA GLY A 132 9.26 -14.26 -4.32
C GLY A 132 9.55 -14.45 -2.83
N ASP A 133 10.77 -14.89 -2.54
CA ASP A 133 11.24 -15.16 -1.18
C ASP A 133 11.27 -13.90 -0.32
N LYS A 134 11.64 -12.74 -0.89
CA LYS A 134 11.59 -11.47 -0.16
C LYS A 134 10.14 -11.09 0.13
N GLY A 135 9.23 -11.30 -0.82
CA GLY A 135 7.78 -11.18 -0.66
C GLY A 135 7.25 -11.92 0.57
N MET A 136 7.59 -13.21 0.66
CA MET A 136 7.19 -14.07 1.77
C MET A 136 7.75 -13.58 3.11
N LYS A 137 9.03 -13.18 3.16
CA LYS A 137 9.65 -12.62 4.38
C LYS A 137 9.00 -11.30 4.81
N MET A 138 8.71 -10.40 3.87
CA MET A 138 8.03 -9.14 4.17
C MET A 138 6.61 -9.39 4.71
N ARG A 139 5.87 -10.34 4.13
CA ARG A 139 4.55 -10.73 4.63
C ARG A 139 4.63 -11.27 6.06
N GLN A 140 5.61 -12.13 6.35
CA GLN A 140 5.82 -12.63 7.71
C GLN A 140 6.03 -11.48 8.70
N LYS A 141 6.92 -10.53 8.38
CA LYS A 141 7.16 -9.35 9.22
C LYS A 141 5.93 -8.46 9.36
N ALA A 142 5.14 -8.30 8.30
CA ALA A 142 3.90 -7.54 8.34
C ALA A 142 2.87 -8.21 9.28
N MET A 143 2.77 -9.55 9.26
CA MET A 143 1.92 -10.31 10.18
C MET A 143 2.40 -10.23 11.64
N GLU A 144 3.70 -10.20 11.88
CA GLU A 144 4.26 -9.99 13.23
C GLU A 144 3.91 -8.60 13.78
N LEU A 145 3.96 -7.56 12.93
CA LEU A 145 3.56 -6.21 13.31
C LEU A 145 2.04 -6.09 13.50
N LYS A 146 1.24 -6.72 12.64
CA LYS A 146 -0.21 -6.84 12.81
C LYS A 146 -0.56 -7.35 14.19
N LYS A 147 0.03 -8.48 14.59
CA LYS A 147 -0.22 -9.09 15.90
C LYS A 147 0.10 -8.11 17.05
N LYS A 148 1.25 -7.43 16.97
CA LYS A 148 1.63 -6.42 17.97
C LYS A 148 0.67 -5.23 18.00
N ALA A 149 0.17 -4.79 16.84
CA ALA A 149 -0.80 -3.72 16.75
C ALA A 149 -2.13 -4.11 17.41
N GLU A 150 -2.63 -5.32 17.16
CA GLU A 150 -3.82 -5.88 17.79
C GLU A 150 -3.64 -6.00 19.32
N GLU A 151 -2.50 -6.54 19.77
CA GLU A 151 -2.18 -6.68 21.20
C GLU A 151 -2.13 -5.31 21.92
N ASN A 152 -1.53 -4.29 21.30
CA ASN A 152 -1.40 -2.96 21.92
C ASN A 152 -2.71 -2.17 21.97
N THR A 153 -3.65 -2.47 21.07
CA THR A 153 -4.94 -1.77 20.96
C THR A 153 -6.10 -2.53 21.62
N SER A 154 -5.86 -3.77 22.04
CA SER A 154 -6.80 -4.57 22.83
C SER A 154 -6.79 -4.17 24.31
N SER A 155 -7.80 -4.63 25.06
CA SER A 155 -7.87 -4.42 26.51
C SER A 155 -6.59 -4.89 27.22
N GLY A 156 -5.95 -3.99 27.98
CA GLY A 156 -4.67 -4.24 28.65
C GLY A 156 -3.43 -3.91 27.81
N GLY A 157 -3.59 -3.56 26.53
CA GLY A 157 -2.51 -3.10 25.67
C GLY A 157 -2.10 -1.65 25.98
N CYS A 158 -0.84 -1.30 25.69
CA CYS A 158 -0.28 0.01 26.03
C CYS A 158 -1.03 1.17 25.36
N SER A 159 -1.34 1.06 24.06
CA SER A 159 -2.06 2.12 23.33
C SER A 159 -3.48 2.30 23.86
N TYR A 160 -4.17 1.19 24.17
CA TYR A 160 -5.49 1.21 24.81
C TYR A 160 -5.46 1.92 26.17
N MET A 161 -4.52 1.53 27.04
CA MET A 161 -4.36 2.11 28.37
C MET A 161 -3.92 3.58 28.32
N ASN A 162 -3.09 3.97 27.35
CA ASN A 162 -2.66 5.35 27.17
C ASN A 162 -3.84 6.26 26.80
N LEU A 163 -4.74 5.80 25.93
CA LEU A 163 -5.96 6.57 25.60
C LEU A 163 -6.84 6.74 26.84
N ASP A 164 -7.08 5.66 27.59
CA ASP A 164 -7.85 5.71 28.84
C ASP A 164 -7.21 6.66 29.87
N LYS A 165 -5.88 6.65 29.98
CA LYS A 165 -5.13 7.56 30.84
C LYS A 165 -5.32 9.02 30.44
N VAL A 166 -5.21 9.35 29.15
CA VAL A 166 -5.43 10.72 28.65
C VAL A 166 -6.85 11.18 28.96
N ILE A 167 -7.85 10.33 28.75
CA ILE A 167 -9.24 10.65 29.06
C ILE A 167 -9.38 10.98 30.55
N LYS A 168 -8.87 10.11 31.43
CA LYS A 168 -9.01 10.23 32.88
C LYS A 168 -8.26 11.40 33.49
N GLU A 169 -7.02 11.63 33.06
CA GLU A 169 -6.13 12.61 33.70
C GLU A 169 -6.21 14.00 33.08
N VAL A 170 -6.59 14.11 31.79
CA VAL A 170 -6.57 15.38 31.05
C VAL A 170 -7.97 15.84 30.67
N MET A 171 -8.84 14.94 30.21
CA MET A 171 -10.12 15.32 29.60
C MET A 171 -11.28 15.38 30.60
N LEU A 172 -11.27 14.52 31.63
CA LEU A 172 -12.26 14.58 32.69
C LEU A 172 -11.95 15.76 33.62
N LYS A 173 -12.94 16.63 33.82
CA LYS A 173 -12.84 17.71 34.80
C LYS A 173 -12.69 17.09 36.19
N GLN A 174 -11.63 17.46 36.90
CA GLN A 174 -11.53 17.17 38.32
C GLN A 174 -12.58 18.02 39.04
N CYS A 175 -13.56 17.38 39.67
CA CYS A 175 -14.51 18.05 40.56
C CYS A 175 -13.85 18.41 41.88
#